data_AF-A0A067RKY0-F1
#
_entry.id   AF-A0A067RKY0-F1
#
_cell.length_a   1.000
_cell.length_b   1.000
_cell.length_c   1.000
_cell.angle_alpha   90.00
_cell.angle_beta   90.00
_cell.angle_gamma   90.00
#
_symmetry.space_group_name_H-M   'P 1'
#
loop_
_entity.id
_entity.type
_entity.pdbx_description
1 polymer ?
#
loop_
_entity_poly.entity_id
_entity_poly.type
_entity_poly.pdbx_seq_one_letter_code
_entity_poly.pdbx_strand_id
1 'polypeptide(L)'
;MLAESRDTGRPLSPRLLRDGFCRFQDIFLPYTKYCAEQAQCQQYCRERHQENEVFTAYLVWCETQKDCNRLRLMDIVVQPMQRLTKYSLLLKAIHRNTENEEHQNSLAIMIKCVDQFVNDVNSTLRQRQDHERLKGIIARIESYDVVESKDDDVERLLKLHGELDLTCPMPGCHVTQRRHLLLESDLKLKDNSTSKVIHATTENHC
;
A
#
# COMPACT_ATOMS: atom_id res chain seq x y z
N MET A 1 24.25 4.92 27.66
CA MET A 1 23.60 5.95 26.81
C MET A 1 22.73 6.92 27.62
N LEU A 2 21.46 6.59 27.96
CA LEU A 2 20.58 7.54 28.67
C LEU A 2 21.00 7.77 30.13
N ALA A 3 21.49 6.73 30.82
CA ALA A 3 22.00 6.86 32.18
C ALA A 3 23.21 7.81 32.27
N GLU A 4 24.12 7.71 31.30
CA GLU A 4 25.34 8.53 31.21
C GLU A 4 25.03 10.00 30.88
N SER A 5 24.09 10.27 29.99
CA SER A 5 23.63 11.64 29.72
C SER A 5 22.94 12.26 30.95
N ARG A 6 22.19 11.46 31.72
CA ARG A 6 21.57 11.89 32.99
C ARG A 6 22.61 12.19 34.07
N ASP A 7 23.67 11.40 34.14
CA ASP A 7 24.74 11.55 35.13
C ASP A 7 25.67 12.72 34.81
N THR A 8 26.04 12.88 33.54
CA THR A 8 26.98 13.92 33.08
C THR A 8 26.33 15.26 32.76
N GLY A 9 25.00 15.33 32.64
CA GLY A 9 24.24 16.51 32.23
C GLY A 9 24.48 16.95 30.78
N ARG A 10 25.27 16.20 29.99
CA ARG A 10 25.58 16.52 28.61
C ARG A 10 24.49 16.03 27.66
N PRO A 11 24.21 16.74 26.55
CA PRO A 11 23.26 16.29 25.54
C PRO A 11 23.62 14.92 24.98
N LEU A 12 22.61 14.08 24.75
CA LEU A 12 22.77 12.76 24.13
C LEU A 12 23.39 12.90 22.72
N SER A 13 24.50 12.22 22.46
CA SER A 13 25.07 12.18 21.11
C SER A 13 24.20 11.33 20.17
N PRO A 14 23.66 11.90 19.07
CA PRO A 14 22.87 11.14 18.09
C PRO A 14 23.64 10.03 17.40
N ARG A 15 24.97 10.08 17.42
CA ARG A 15 25.85 9.06 16.80
C ARG A 15 25.63 7.68 17.37
N LEU A 16 25.28 7.61 18.66
CA LEU A 16 25.02 6.36 19.36
C LEU A 16 23.75 5.65 18.86
N LEU A 17 22.85 6.38 18.20
CA LEU A 17 21.63 5.82 17.60
C LEU A 17 21.85 5.34 16.16
N ARG A 18 22.95 5.76 15.52
CA ARG A 18 23.18 5.56 14.08
C ARG A 18 23.09 4.09 13.66
N ASP A 19 23.75 3.19 14.37
CA ASP A 19 23.77 1.77 14.02
C ASP A 19 22.36 1.15 13.99
N GLY A 20 21.54 1.47 15.00
CA GLY A 20 20.15 1.01 15.06
C GLY A 20 19.30 1.51 13.90
N PHE A 21 19.49 2.78 13.49
CA PHE A 21 18.78 3.33 12.33
C PHE A 21 19.35 2.88 10.99
N CYS A 22 20.63 2.51 10.90
CA CYS A 22 21.18 1.87 9.71
C CYS A 22 20.58 0.47 9.49
N ARG A 23 20.21 -0.22 10.58
CA ARG A 23 19.51 -1.51 10.57
C ARG A 23 17.99 -1.37 10.62
N PHE A 24 17.46 -0.16 10.37
CA PHE A 24 16.03 0.13 10.50
C PHE A 24 15.19 -0.78 9.59
N GLN A 25 15.63 -0.99 8.35
CA GLN A 25 14.96 -1.88 7.41
C GLN A 25 14.87 -3.32 7.94
N ASP A 26 15.93 -3.85 8.53
CA ASP A 26 15.96 -5.22 9.05
C ASP A 26 15.04 -5.37 10.27
N ILE A 27 15.09 -4.40 11.18
CA ILE A 27 14.33 -4.41 12.43
C ILE A 27 12.84 -4.21 12.16
N PHE A 28 12.49 -3.33 11.21
CA PHE A 28 11.10 -2.99 10.89
C PHE A 28 10.52 -3.77 9.72
N LEU A 29 11.25 -4.72 9.11
CA LEU A 29 10.77 -5.54 8.00
C LEU A 29 9.35 -6.14 8.21
N PRO A 30 8.95 -6.61 9.41
CA PRO A 30 7.59 -7.11 9.63
C PRO A 30 6.47 -6.08 9.37
N TYR A 31 6.78 -4.79 9.50
CA TYR A 31 5.82 -3.71 9.23
C TYR A 31 5.43 -3.64 7.77
N THR A 32 6.29 -4.09 6.84
CA THR A 32 5.95 -4.15 5.41
C THR A 32 4.72 -5.03 5.18
N LYS A 33 4.70 -6.23 5.77
CA LYS A 33 3.54 -7.15 5.68
C LYS A 33 2.32 -6.58 6.40
N TYR A 34 2.52 -6.09 7.63
CA TYR A 34 1.43 -5.52 8.43
C TYR A 34 0.71 -4.39 7.69
N CYS A 35 1.47 -3.42 7.18
CA CYS A 35 0.93 -2.31 6.42
C CYS A 35 0.22 -2.81 5.15
N ALA A 36 0.83 -3.73 4.40
CA ALA A 36 0.23 -4.29 3.19
C ALA A 36 -1.12 -4.97 3.43
N GLU A 37 -1.32 -5.62 4.59
CA GLU A 37 -2.57 -6.33 4.95
C GLU A 37 -3.55 -5.47 5.74
N GLN A 38 -3.14 -4.27 6.16
CA GLN A 38 -3.92 -3.38 7.02
C GLN A 38 -5.31 -3.09 6.45
N ALA A 39 -5.42 -2.74 5.16
CA ALA A 39 -6.68 -2.41 4.52
C ALA A 39 -7.66 -3.60 4.49
N GLN A 40 -7.14 -4.80 4.21
CA GLN A 40 -7.91 -6.04 4.22
C GLN A 40 -8.39 -6.39 5.63
N CYS A 41 -7.52 -6.24 6.64
CA CYS A 41 -7.88 -6.46 8.04
C CYS A 41 -8.99 -5.51 8.49
N GLN A 42 -8.89 -4.22 8.15
CA GLN A 42 -9.93 -3.25 8.47
C GLN A 42 -11.25 -3.55 7.75
N GLN A 43 -11.20 -3.99 6.49
CA GLN A 43 -12.39 -4.38 5.75
C GLN A 43 -13.09 -5.58 6.39
N TYR A 44 -12.32 -6.63 6.69
CA TYR A 44 -12.84 -7.81 7.40
C TYR A 44 -13.48 -7.45 8.74
N CYS A 45 -12.82 -6.59 9.53
CA CYS A 45 -13.37 -6.15 10.81
C CYS A 45 -14.66 -5.34 10.63
N ARG A 46 -14.80 -4.53 9.56
CA ARG A 46 -16.04 -3.80 9.25
C ARG A 46 -17.17 -4.74 8.86
N GLU A 47 -16.91 -5.72 8.01
CA GLU A 47 -17.89 -6.72 7.59
C GLU A 47 -18.39 -7.53 8.79
N ARG A 48 -17.47 -8.04 9.62
CA ARG A 48 -17.83 -8.76 10.84
C ARG A 48 -18.62 -7.92 11.83
N HIS A 49 -18.34 -6.62 11.93
CA HIS A 49 -19.08 -5.69 12.79
C HIS A 49 -20.52 -5.46 12.30
N GLN A 50 -20.78 -5.61 10.99
CA GLN A 50 -22.13 -5.49 10.43
C GLN A 50 -22.90 -6.81 10.49
N GLU A 51 -22.22 -7.94 10.29
CA GLU A 51 -22.84 -9.26 10.15
C GLU A 51 -23.01 -10.01 11.48
N ASN A 52 -22.25 -9.66 12.52
CA ASN A 52 -22.18 -10.44 13.76
C ASN A 52 -22.34 -9.57 15.02
N GLU A 53 -23.51 -9.64 15.64
CA GLU A 53 -23.84 -8.89 16.85
C GLU A 53 -22.96 -9.24 18.07
N VAL A 54 -22.55 -10.50 18.21
CA VAL A 54 -21.67 -10.95 19.30
C VAL A 54 -20.28 -10.33 19.17
N PHE A 55 -19.74 -10.31 17.95
CA PHE A 55 -18.47 -9.65 17.66
C PHE A 55 -18.55 -8.14 17.92
N THR A 56 -19.64 -7.51 17.51
CA THR A 56 -19.90 -6.08 17.75
C THR A 56 -19.95 -5.76 19.23
N ALA A 57 -20.72 -6.52 20.03
CA ALA A 57 -20.80 -6.33 21.47
C ALA A 57 -19.43 -6.49 22.15
N TYR A 58 -18.66 -7.51 21.74
CA TYR A 58 -17.31 -7.74 22.25
C TYR A 58 -16.34 -6.60 21.89
N LEU A 59 -16.38 -6.10 20.65
CA LEU A 59 -15.55 -4.98 20.23
C LEU A 59 -15.88 -3.71 21.01
N VAL A 60 -17.16 -3.38 21.15
CA VAL A 60 -17.59 -2.21 21.94
C VAL A 60 -17.09 -2.32 23.38
N TRP A 61 -17.23 -3.51 24.00
CA TRP A 61 -16.70 -3.74 25.34
C TRP A 61 -15.16 -3.56 25.41
N CYS A 62 -14.42 -4.06 24.43
CA CYS A 62 -12.97 -3.85 24.33
C CYS A 62 -12.63 -2.35 24.22
N GLU A 63 -13.36 -1.59 23.41
CA GLU A 63 -13.11 -0.16 23.20
C GLU A 63 -13.39 0.69 24.45
N THR A 64 -14.18 0.19 25.41
CA THR A 64 -14.37 0.86 26.72
C THR A 64 -13.18 0.71 27.68
N GLN A 65 -12.24 -0.19 27.40
CA GLN A 65 -11.09 -0.43 28.27
C GLN A 65 -10.15 0.77 28.26
N LYS A 66 -9.55 1.08 29.42
CA LYS A 66 -8.64 2.23 29.58
C LYS A 66 -7.43 2.13 28.65
N ASP A 67 -6.94 0.91 28.40
CA ASP A 67 -5.75 0.66 27.56
C ASP A 67 -5.98 1.05 26.09
N CYS A 68 -7.22 1.02 25.61
CA CYS A 68 -7.57 1.47 24.27
C CYS A 68 -7.44 3.00 24.10
N ASN A 69 -7.27 3.76 25.19
CA ASN A 69 -7.08 5.22 25.15
C ASN A 69 -8.17 5.96 24.33
N ARG A 70 -9.41 5.46 24.38
CA ARG A 70 -10.57 5.96 23.59
C ARG A 70 -10.41 5.81 22.07
N LEU A 71 -9.51 4.97 21.61
CA LEU A 71 -9.35 4.65 20.19
C LEU A 71 -10.20 3.44 19.84
N ARG A 72 -10.79 3.47 18.64
CA ARG A 72 -11.45 2.30 18.07
C ARG A 72 -10.41 1.33 17.53
N LEU A 73 -10.78 0.05 17.39
CA LEU A 73 -9.88 -0.96 16.82
C LEU A 73 -9.33 -0.51 15.46
N MET A 74 -10.19 0.10 14.63
CA MET A 74 -9.81 0.61 13.30
C MET A 74 -8.70 1.66 13.39
N ASP A 75 -8.73 2.52 14.40
CA ASP A 75 -7.73 3.58 14.59
C ASP A 75 -6.40 3.00 15.07
N ILE A 76 -6.46 2.01 15.96
CA ILE A 76 -5.28 1.29 16.48
C ILE A 76 -4.55 0.58 15.34
N VAL A 77 -5.28 -0.06 14.42
CA VAL A 77 -4.71 -0.79 13.27
C VAL A 77 -3.92 0.14 12.32
N VAL A 78 -4.21 1.45 12.28
CA VAL A 78 -3.46 2.43 11.46
C VAL A 78 -2.18 2.92 12.15
N GLN A 79 -2.06 2.78 13.47
CA GLN A 79 -0.95 3.34 14.23
C GLN A 79 0.44 2.87 13.81
N PRO A 80 0.68 1.59 13.43
CA PRO A 80 2.00 1.14 12.98
C PRO A 80 2.53 1.93 11.79
N MET A 81 1.69 2.18 10.78
CA MET A 81 2.05 3.03 9.63
C MET A 81 2.32 4.49 10.07
N GLN A 82 1.46 5.05 10.92
CA GLN A 82 1.66 6.42 11.44
C GLN A 82 2.93 6.54 12.27
N ARG A 83 3.29 5.50 13.02
CA ARG A 83 4.51 5.47 13.83
C ARG A 83 5.74 5.44 12.94
N LEU A 84 5.70 4.67 11.86
CA LEU A 84 6.79 4.55 10.92
C LEU A 84 7.15 5.91 10.29
N THR A 85 6.14 6.66 9.83
CA THR A 85 6.34 7.99 9.23
C THR A 85 6.80 9.04 10.24
N LYS A 86 6.43 8.91 11.52
CA LYS A 86 6.87 9.81 12.60
C LYS A 86 8.37 9.76 12.85
N TYR A 87 9.05 8.63 12.66
CA TYR A 87 10.51 8.55 12.87
C TYR A 87 11.27 9.53 11.97
N SER A 88 10.90 9.62 10.70
CA SER A 88 11.49 10.57 9.76
C SER A 88 11.30 12.02 10.21
N LEU A 89 10.07 12.37 10.63
CA LEU A 89 9.73 13.73 11.10
C LEU A 89 10.53 14.11 12.36
N LEU A 90 10.62 13.19 13.32
CA LEU A 90 11.38 13.40 14.55
C LEU A 90 12.87 13.59 14.28
N LEU A 91 13.46 12.74 13.44
CA LEU A 91 14.88 12.86 13.06
C LEU A 91 15.16 14.17 12.31
N LYS A 92 14.27 14.58 11.39
CA LYS A 92 14.35 15.87 10.69
C LYS A 92 14.27 17.05 11.66
N ALA A 93 13.40 16.99 12.66
CA ALA A 93 13.32 18.01 13.69
C ALA A 93 14.60 18.09 14.54
N ILE A 94 15.18 16.96 14.92
CA ILE A 94 16.45 16.92 15.65
C ILE A 94 17.60 17.47 14.79
N HIS A 95 17.66 17.08 13.52
CA HIS A 95 18.66 17.58 12.56
C HIS A 95 18.62 19.10 12.43
N ARG A 96 17.42 19.70 12.33
CA ARG A 96 17.27 21.17 12.23
C ARG A 96 17.76 21.93 13.46
N ASN A 97 17.74 21.31 14.64
CA ASN A 97 18.16 21.92 15.90
C ASN A 97 19.57 21.49 16.34
N THR A 98 20.33 20.82 15.47
CA THR A 98 21.67 20.34 15.77
C THR A 98 22.69 21.20 15.02
N GLU A 99 23.65 21.81 15.71
CA GLU A 99 24.68 22.67 15.09
C GLU A 99 25.98 21.91 14.76
N ASN A 100 26.25 20.81 15.46
CA ASN A 100 27.46 20.01 15.25
C ASN A 100 27.39 19.24 13.91
N GLU A 101 28.33 19.50 13.00
CA GLU A 101 28.36 18.89 11.65
C GLU A 101 28.43 17.36 11.68
N GLU A 102 29.19 16.78 12.61
CA GLU A 102 29.34 15.34 12.72
C GLU A 102 28.03 14.65 13.17
N HIS A 103 27.30 15.31 14.06
CA HIS A 103 25.96 14.90 14.46
C HIS A 103 24.95 15.08 13.32
N GLN A 104 24.99 16.20 12.58
CA GLN A 104 24.15 16.43 11.40
C GLN A 104 24.36 15.35 10.34
N ASN A 105 25.62 15.03 10.01
CA ASN A 105 25.96 13.96 9.06
C ASN A 105 25.39 12.60 9.49
N SER A 106 25.50 12.28 10.79
CA SER A 106 24.92 11.05 11.34
C SER A 106 23.39 11.06 11.21
N LEU A 107 22.74 12.17 11.53
CA LEU A 107 21.29 12.35 11.41
C LEU A 107 20.81 12.26 9.96
N ALA A 108 21.54 12.83 9.01
CA ALA A 108 21.22 12.76 7.58
C ALA A 108 21.22 11.31 7.07
N ILE A 109 22.19 10.50 7.49
CA ILE A 109 22.23 9.06 7.18
C ILE A 109 21.02 8.34 7.79
N MET A 110 20.72 8.58 9.08
CA MET A 110 19.57 7.97 9.75
C MET A 110 18.24 8.34 9.07
N ILE A 111 18.06 9.61 8.70
CA ILE A 111 16.88 10.08 7.96
C ILE A 111 16.76 9.35 6.63
N LYS A 112 17.86 9.21 5.88
CA LYS A 112 17.86 8.50 4.59
C LYS A 112 17.42 7.04 4.75
N CYS A 113 17.94 6.33 5.75
CA CYS A 113 17.55 4.94 6.01
C CYS A 113 16.05 4.80 6.32
N VAL A 114 15.52 5.68 7.18
CA VAL A 114 14.09 5.66 7.54
C VAL A 114 13.20 6.05 6.36
N ASP A 115 13.56 7.12 5.62
CA ASP A 115 12.80 7.58 4.45
C ASP A 115 12.78 6.51 3.36
N GLN A 116 13.91 5.85 3.10
CA GLN A 116 13.97 4.75 2.14
C GLN A 116 13.00 3.64 2.52
N PHE A 117 13.03 3.17 3.77
CA PHE A 117 12.13 2.11 4.22
C PHE A 117 10.65 2.52 4.14
N VAL A 118 10.31 3.73 4.58
CA VAL A 118 8.93 4.25 4.48
C VAL A 118 8.48 4.32 3.02
N ASN A 119 9.35 4.76 2.12
CA ASN A 119 9.06 4.83 0.68
C ASN A 119 8.88 3.43 0.07
N ASP A 120 9.67 2.45 0.49
CA ASP A 120 9.55 1.07 0.04
C ASP A 120 8.21 0.48 0.46
N VAL A 121 7.83 0.62 1.75
CA VAL A 121 6.53 0.17 2.27
C VAL A 121 5.38 0.85 1.53
N ASN A 122 5.45 2.17 1.32
CA ASN A 122 4.43 2.91 0.56
C ASN A 122 4.33 2.46 -0.90
N SER A 123 5.46 2.12 -1.52
CA SER A 123 5.48 1.62 -2.90
C SER A 123 4.87 0.23 -2.99
N THR A 124 5.18 -0.67 -2.04
CA THR A 124 4.53 -1.98 -1.94
C THR A 124 3.02 -1.87 -1.75
N LEU A 125 2.57 -0.93 -0.91
CA LEU A 125 1.15 -0.65 -0.68
C LEU A 125 0.44 -0.20 -1.95
N ARG A 126 0.98 0.81 -2.65
CA ARG A 126 0.43 1.29 -3.91
C ARG A 126 0.35 0.17 -4.95
N GLN A 127 1.43 -0.58 -5.11
CA GLN A 127 1.47 -1.71 -6.04
C GLN A 127 0.41 -2.77 -5.74
N ARG A 128 0.15 -3.06 -4.46
CA ARG A 128 -0.90 -4.00 -4.07
C ARG A 128 -2.30 -3.43 -4.37
N GLN A 129 -2.53 -2.16 -4.10
CA GLN A 129 -3.80 -1.48 -4.41
C GLN A 129 -4.06 -1.45 -5.91
N ASP A 130 -3.05 -1.11 -6.72
CA ASP A 130 -3.15 -1.10 -8.18
C ASP A 130 -3.44 -2.50 -8.72
N HIS A 131 -2.75 -3.52 -8.20
CA HIS A 131 -2.99 -4.91 -8.59
C HIS A 131 -4.40 -5.40 -8.26
N GLU A 132 -4.92 -5.10 -7.06
CA GLU A 132 -6.31 -5.44 -6.69
C GLU A 132 -7.33 -4.65 -7.52
N ARG A 133 -7.02 -3.40 -7.90
CA ARG A 133 -7.87 -2.62 -8.80
C ARG A 133 -7.93 -3.23 -10.19
N LEU A 134 -6.80 -3.67 -10.75
CA LEU A 134 -6.77 -4.36 -12.04
C LEU A 134 -7.55 -5.67 -12.01
N LYS A 135 -7.47 -6.44 -10.91
CA LYS A 135 -8.33 -7.62 -10.70
C LYS A 135 -9.82 -7.29 -10.70
N GLY A 136 -10.20 -6.21 -10.02
CA GLY A 136 -11.58 -5.74 -9.99
C GLY A 136 -12.08 -5.30 -11.38
N ILE A 137 -11.21 -4.73 -12.21
CA ILE A 137 -11.55 -4.34 -13.59
C ILE A 137 -11.71 -5.57 -14.47
N ILE A 138 -10.76 -6.50 -14.45
CA ILE A 138 -10.86 -7.68 -15.32
C ILE A 138 -12.08 -8.53 -14.98
N ALA A 139 -12.46 -8.61 -13.70
CA ALA A 139 -13.69 -9.31 -13.28
C ALA A 139 -15.00 -8.70 -13.84
N ARG A 140 -14.95 -7.45 -14.35
CA ARG A 140 -16.09 -6.76 -14.97
C ARG A 140 -16.05 -6.81 -16.50
N ILE A 141 -14.94 -7.23 -17.10
CA ILE A 141 -14.80 -7.38 -18.54
C ILE A 141 -15.24 -8.80 -18.90
N GLU A 142 -16.31 -8.91 -19.67
CA GLU A 142 -16.80 -10.20 -20.16
C GLU A 142 -15.91 -10.72 -21.29
N SER A 143 -15.80 -12.06 -21.38
CA SER A 143 -15.16 -12.72 -22.52
C SER A 143 -15.89 -12.37 -23.81
N TYR A 144 -15.14 -12.27 -24.89
CA TYR A 144 -15.72 -12.02 -26.21
C TYR A 144 -16.41 -13.29 -26.73
N ASP A 145 -17.72 -13.42 -26.48
CA ASP A 145 -18.55 -14.57 -26.89
C ASP A 145 -19.54 -14.24 -28.02
N VAL A 146 -19.37 -13.11 -28.72
CA VAL A 146 -20.37 -12.61 -29.68
C VAL A 146 -20.33 -13.33 -31.05
N VAL A 147 -19.27 -14.06 -31.36
CA VAL A 147 -19.15 -14.77 -32.65
C VAL A 147 -19.30 -16.27 -32.43
N GLU A 148 -20.52 -16.78 -32.61
CA GLU A 148 -20.74 -18.19 -32.91
C GLU A 148 -20.10 -18.49 -34.27
N SER A 149 -18.82 -18.85 -34.25
CA SER A 149 -18.13 -19.30 -35.45
C SER A 149 -18.59 -20.73 -35.77
N LYS A 150 -18.95 -20.99 -37.04
CA LYS A 150 -19.15 -22.37 -37.53
C LYS A 150 -17.82 -23.09 -37.83
N ASP A 151 -16.72 -22.38 -37.70
CA ASP A 151 -15.37 -22.85 -37.92
C ASP A 151 -14.70 -23.15 -36.58
N ASP A 152 -14.48 -24.45 -36.31
CA ASP A 152 -13.87 -24.98 -35.10
C ASP A 152 -12.46 -24.42 -34.85
N ASP A 153 -11.71 -24.06 -35.91
CA ASP A 153 -10.37 -23.49 -35.76
C ASP A 153 -10.43 -22.03 -35.29
N VAL A 154 -11.41 -21.27 -35.78
CA VAL A 154 -11.67 -19.90 -35.32
C VAL A 154 -12.16 -19.91 -33.87
N GLU A 155 -13.04 -20.84 -33.49
CA GLU A 155 -13.48 -20.98 -32.11
C GLU A 155 -12.32 -21.35 -31.18
N ARG A 156 -11.44 -22.27 -31.61
CA ARG A 156 -10.23 -22.64 -30.86
C ARG A 156 -9.30 -21.45 -30.66
N LEU A 157 -9.07 -20.64 -31.69
CA LEU A 157 -8.22 -19.45 -31.61
C LEU A 157 -8.82 -18.36 -30.72
N LEU A 158 -10.14 -18.14 -30.80
CA LEU A 158 -10.85 -17.20 -29.93
C LEU A 158 -10.75 -17.61 -28.46
N LYS A 159 -10.90 -18.90 -28.16
CA LYS A 159 -10.70 -19.44 -26.80
C LYS A 159 -9.26 -19.30 -26.32
N LEU A 160 -8.27 -19.50 -27.20
CA LEU A 160 -6.85 -19.40 -26.85
C LEU A 160 -6.42 -17.96 -26.51
N HIS A 161 -7.08 -16.96 -27.11
CA HIS A 161 -6.71 -15.54 -27.00
C HIS A 161 -7.78 -14.66 -26.31
N GLY A 162 -8.89 -15.26 -25.87
CA GLY A 162 -10.02 -14.56 -25.25
C GLY A 162 -9.83 -14.26 -23.77
N GLU A 163 -8.86 -14.92 -23.11
CA GLU A 163 -8.51 -14.63 -21.72
C GLU A 163 -7.62 -13.39 -21.63
N LEU A 164 -8.24 -12.26 -21.30
CA LEU A 164 -7.52 -11.04 -20.94
C LEU A 164 -7.06 -11.14 -19.48
N ASP A 165 -5.77 -11.01 -19.24
CA ASP A 165 -5.22 -10.82 -17.89
C ASP A 165 -4.59 -9.42 -17.81
N LEU A 166 -5.15 -8.58 -16.94
CA LEU A 166 -4.62 -7.23 -16.67
C LEU A 166 -3.49 -7.24 -15.64
N THR A 167 -3.26 -8.37 -14.98
CA THR A 167 -2.24 -8.51 -13.93
C THR A 167 -0.90 -9.01 -14.46
N CYS A 168 -0.87 -9.54 -15.69
CA CYS A 168 0.35 -9.96 -16.36
C CYS A 168 1.06 -8.78 -17.05
N PRO A 169 2.39 -8.87 -17.26
CA PRO A 169 3.12 -7.88 -18.05
C PRO A 169 2.51 -7.70 -19.45
N MET A 170 2.62 -6.50 -20.01
CA MET A 170 2.24 -6.28 -21.40
C MET A 170 3.13 -7.11 -22.34
N PRO A 171 2.57 -7.72 -23.40
CA PRO A 171 3.38 -8.39 -24.42
C PRO A 171 4.47 -7.46 -24.97
N GLY A 172 5.72 -7.92 -24.99
CA GLY A 172 6.86 -7.13 -25.45
C GLY A 172 7.44 -6.15 -24.41
N CYS A 173 6.82 -6.00 -23.25
CA CYS A 173 7.38 -5.24 -22.12
C CYS A 173 8.26 -6.11 -21.23
N HIS A 174 9.14 -5.45 -20.46
CA HIS A 174 9.96 -6.15 -19.48
C HIS A 174 9.08 -6.68 -18.33
N VAL A 175 9.41 -7.84 -17.76
CA VAL A 175 8.61 -8.51 -16.71
C VAL A 175 8.43 -7.68 -15.43
N THR A 176 9.25 -6.65 -15.24
CA THR A 176 9.14 -5.72 -14.11
C THR A 176 8.20 -4.55 -14.39
N GLN A 177 7.86 -4.27 -15.64
CA GLN A 177 6.87 -3.26 -16.00
C GLN A 177 5.47 -3.78 -15.68
N ARG A 178 4.66 -2.92 -15.08
CA ARG A 178 3.30 -3.25 -14.64
C ARG A 178 2.31 -2.28 -15.27
N ARG A 179 1.10 -2.76 -15.52
CA ARG A 179 -0.01 -1.92 -15.97
C ARG A 179 -0.46 -1.01 -14.83
N HIS A 180 -0.83 0.21 -15.18
CA HIS A 180 -1.42 1.18 -14.26
C HIS A 180 -2.67 1.73 -14.91
N LEU A 181 -3.75 1.81 -14.15
CA LEU A 181 -4.98 2.39 -14.64
C LEU A 181 -4.84 3.92 -14.68
N LEU A 182 -5.02 4.49 -15.88
CA LEU A 182 -4.96 5.94 -16.08
C LEU A 182 -6.34 6.59 -16.02
N LEU A 183 -7.34 5.93 -16.62
CA LEU A 183 -8.70 6.45 -16.72
C LEU A 183 -9.72 5.31 -16.59
N GLU A 184 -10.73 5.56 -15.78
CA GLU A 184 -11.94 4.76 -15.67
C GLU A 184 -13.12 5.71 -15.61
N SER A 185 -13.96 5.69 -16.65
CA SER A 185 -15.14 6.54 -16.75
C SER A 185 -16.22 5.91 -17.62
N ASP A 186 -17.45 6.39 -17.45
CA ASP A 186 -18.57 6.01 -18.30
C ASP A 186 -18.49 6.79 -19.61
N LEU A 187 -18.21 6.08 -20.71
CA LEU A 187 -18.15 6.66 -22.04
C LEU A 187 -19.35 6.21 -22.89
N LYS A 188 -19.71 7.01 -23.89
CA LYS A 188 -20.71 6.63 -24.90
C LYS A 188 -19.99 6.33 -26.20
N LEU A 189 -20.13 5.10 -26.69
CA LEU A 189 -19.65 4.77 -28.03
C LEU A 189 -20.72 5.20 -29.04
N LYS A 190 -20.35 6.13 -29.91
CA LYS A 190 -21.19 6.49 -31.05
C LYS A 190 -20.91 5.52 -32.18
N ASP A 191 -21.72 4.47 -32.27
CA ASP A 191 -21.79 3.63 -33.47
C ASP A 191 -22.92 4.15 -34.38
N ASN A 192 -22.73 4.10 -35.70
CA ASN A 192 -23.69 4.55 -36.70
C ASN A 192 -24.98 3.71 -36.71
N SER A 193 -25.00 2.57 -36.00
CA SER A 193 -26.12 1.64 -35.92
C SER A 193 -26.90 1.71 -34.59
N THR A 194 -26.27 1.99 -33.45
CA THR A 194 -26.92 2.17 -32.14
C THR A 194 -26.04 2.96 -31.16
N SER A 195 -26.61 3.89 -30.39
CA SER A 195 -25.90 4.60 -29.31
C SER A 195 -25.90 3.75 -28.04
N LYS A 196 -24.81 3.02 -27.75
CA LYS A 196 -24.62 2.28 -26.49
C LYS A 196 -23.61 2.99 -25.58
N VAL A 197 -23.91 3.01 -24.28
CA VAL A 197 -22.95 3.40 -23.23
C VAL A 197 -21.98 2.22 -23.06
N ILE A 198 -20.68 2.47 -23.09
CA ILE A 198 -19.63 1.44 -22.94
C ILE A 198 -18.64 1.93 -21.89
N HIS A 199 -18.25 1.04 -20.97
CA HIS A 199 -17.13 1.30 -20.06
C HIS A 199 -15.82 1.09 -20.84
N ALA A 200 -14.98 2.12 -20.92
CA ALA A 200 -13.71 2.05 -21.61
C ALA A 200 -12.56 2.29 -20.62
N THR A 201 -11.56 1.43 -20.66
CA THR A 201 -10.29 1.57 -19.93
C THR A 201 -9.18 1.82 -20.93
N THR A 202 -8.46 2.93 -20.81
CA THR A 202 -7.30 3.23 -21.65
C THR A 202 -6.01 2.98 -20.88
N GLU A 203 -5.14 2.15 -21.44
CA GLU A 203 -3.79 1.89 -20.95
C GLU A 203 -2.77 2.49 -21.95
N ASN A 204 -1.74 3.19 -21.46
CA ASN A 204 -0.60 3.62 -22.27
C ASN A 204 0.70 3.28 -21.56
N HIS A 205 1.73 2.94 -22.33
CA HIS A 205 3.01 2.47 -21.82
C HIS A 205 3.83 3.62 -21.21
N CYS A 206 4.52 3.34 -20.10
CA CYS A 206 5.59 4.16 -19.54
C CYS A 206 6.85 3.30 -19.40
#